data_AF-A0A5N5K961-F1
#
_entry.id   AF-A0A5N5K961-F1
#
_cell.length_a   1.000
_cell.length_b   1.000
_cell.length_c   1.000
_cell.angle_alpha   90.00
_cell.angle_beta   90.00
_cell.angle_gamma   90.00
#
_symmetry.space_group_name_H-M   'P 1'
#
loop_
_entity.id
_entity.type
_entity.pdbx_description
1 polymer ?
#
loop_
_entity_poly.entity_id
_entity_poly.type
_entity_poly.pdbx_seq_one_letter_code
_entity_poly.pdbx_strand_id
1 'polypeptide(L)'
;MKPITLAISTIALLAPQALAEDCKMVLNQWRCGRIENLSSRQLRFARNIPYGTDKCKFWNWPGHRAAGQLTNSSPPLAHSGAPENCKQEYLAAGSSMGGNYPVDVDAFCYADVDYIYDNNPVTRGVWTKFSSNVKVTCRGGQGGSIPYCVSFEP
;
A
#
# COMPACT_ATOMS: atom_id res chain seq x y z
N MET A 1 -12.24 -55.17 1.16
CA MET A 1 -12.31 -53.79 0.62
C MET A 1 -11.54 -52.89 1.57
N LYS A 2 -10.44 -52.25 1.13
CA LYS A 2 -9.60 -51.40 1.99
C LYS A 2 -10.04 -49.93 1.87
N PRO A 3 -10.09 -49.15 2.96
CA PRO A 3 -10.50 -47.75 2.91
C PRO A 3 -9.40 -46.89 2.28
N ILE A 4 -9.80 -46.01 1.37
CA ILE A 4 -8.94 -44.99 0.75
C ILE A 4 -9.05 -43.73 1.60
N THR A 5 -7.97 -43.38 2.29
CA THR A 5 -7.85 -42.13 3.05
C THR A 5 -7.56 -40.99 2.08
N LEU A 6 -8.52 -40.07 1.88
CA LEU A 6 -8.27 -38.81 1.19
C LEU A 6 -7.52 -37.85 2.11
N ALA A 7 -6.26 -37.57 1.79
CA ALA A 7 -5.52 -36.46 2.39
C ALA A 7 -5.91 -35.16 1.68
N ILE A 8 -6.64 -34.28 2.38
CA ILE A 8 -6.94 -32.93 1.91
C ILE A 8 -5.69 -32.08 2.18
N SER A 9 -4.91 -31.82 1.13
CA SER A 9 -3.77 -30.93 1.19
C SER A 9 -4.26 -29.48 1.15
N THR A 10 -4.15 -28.77 2.27
CA THR A 10 -4.46 -27.35 2.41
C THR A 10 -3.43 -26.54 1.62
N ILE A 11 -3.83 -26.05 0.44
CA ILE A 11 -3.03 -25.09 -0.33
C ILE A 11 -3.13 -23.74 0.41
N ALA A 12 -2.08 -23.40 1.16
CA ALA A 12 -1.93 -22.06 1.71
C ALA A 12 -1.72 -21.06 0.55
N LEU A 13 -2.71 -20.20 0.30
CA LEU A 13 -2.55 -19.06 -0.60
C LEU A 13 -1.57 -18.06 0.02
N LEU A 14 -0.29 -18.18 -0.34
CA LEU A 14 0.70 -17.14 -0.09
C LEU A 14 0.32 -15.93 -0.95
N ALA A 15 -0.13 -14.85 -0.32
CA ALA A 15 -0.35 -13.59 -1.01
C ALA A 15 0.97 -13.12 -1.65
N PRO A 16 0.98 -12.72 -2.94
CA PRO A 16 2.19 -12.27 -3.60
C PRO A 16 2.76 -11.04 -2.90
N GLN A 17 4.06 -11.06 -2.62
CA GLN A 17 4.78 -9.94 -2.06
C GLN A 17 4.86 -8.82 -3.11
N ALA A 18 4.32 -7.65 -2.82
CA ALA A 18 4.41 -6.48 -3.68
C ALA A 18 5.82 -5.86 -3.56
N LEU A 19 6.66 -6.01 -4.60
CA LEU A 19 8.05 -5.55 -4.60
C LEU A 19 8.16 -4.08 -5.01
N ALA A 20 8.62 -3.16 -4.16
CA ALA A 20 9.00 -1.76 -4.46
C ALA A 20 9.86 -1.57 -5.74
N GLU A 21 9.70 -0.44 -6.43
CA GLU A 21 10.39 -0.10 -7.69
C GLU A 21 11.19 1.18 -7.51
N ASP A 22 12.41 1.28 -8.07
CA ASP A 22 13.27 2.47 -7.91
C ASP A 22 12.93 3.61 -8.88
N CYS A 23 13.41 4.82 -8.55
CA CYS A 23 13.33 6.00 -9.42
C CYS A 23 13.94 5.71 -10.79
N LYS A 24 13.26 6.10 -11.87
CA LYS A 24 13.70 5.87 -13.24
C LYS A 24 14.08 7.15 -13.93
N MET A 25 15.12 7.11 -14.77
CA MET A 25 15.41 8.22 -15.67
C MET A 25 14.61 8.04 -16.97
N VAL A 26 13.70 8.97 -17.26
CA VAL A 26 12.87 8.99 -18.46
C VAL A 26 13.07 10.35 -19.14
N LEU A 27 13.55 10.35 -20.39
CA LEU A 27 13.81 11.57 -21.17
C LEU A 27 14.69 12.60 -20.41
N ASN A 28 15.78 12.14 -19.77
CA ASN A 28 16.68 12.95 -18.94
C ASN A 28 16.05 13.57 -17.67
N GLN A 29 14.88 13.08 -17.25
CA GLN A 29 14.23 13.50 -16.02
C GLN A 29 14.03 12.29 -15.10
N TRP A 30 14.35 12.45 -13.81
CA TRP A 30 14.03 11.43 -12.80
C TRP A 30 12.52 11.39 -12.56
N ARG A 31 11.97 10.18 -12.62
CA ARG A 31 10.59 9.84 -12.29
C ARG A 31 10.63 8.96 -11.04
N CYS A 32 10.07 9.49 -9.97
CA CYS A 32 9.98 8.81 -8.68
C CYS A 32 8.51 8.84 -8.27
N GLY A 33 8.06 7.78 -7.60
CA GLY A 33 6.71 7.66 -7.11
C GLY A 33 6.39 8.84 -6.21
N ARG A 34 5.21 9.43 -6.43
CA ARG A 34 4.73 10.57 -5.67
C ARG A 34 3.37 10.26 -5.09
N ILE A 35 3.13 10.69 -3.86
CA ILE A 35 1.81 10.67 -3.26
C ILE A 35 1.43 12.04 -2.71
N GLU A 36 0.17 12.40 -2.89
CA GLU A 36 -0.45 13.59 -2.32
C GLU A 36 -1.64 13.19 -1.46
N ASN A 37 -1.67 13.67 -0.23
CA ASN A 37 -2.78 13.47 0.69
C ASN A 37 -3.61 14.75 0.77
N LEU A 38 -4.60 14.87 -0.11
CA LEU A 38 -5.62 15.92 -0.07
C LEU A 38 -6.86 15.47 0.71
N SER A 39 -6.78 14.37 1.45
CA SER A 39 -7.82 13.96 2.39
C SER A 39 -7.63 14.66 3.74
N SER A 40 -8.69 14.68 4.55
CA SER A 40 -8.61 15.11 5.96
C SER A 40 -8.01 14.04 6.88
N ARG A 41 -7.76 12.83 6.36
CA ARG A 41 -7.23 11.68 7.09
C ARG A 41 -5.72 11.66 6.97
N GLN A 42 -5.04 11.09 7.96
CA GLN A 42 -3.62 10.79 7.84
C GLN A 42 -3.45 9.47 7.09
N LEU A 43 -2.50 9.40 6.17
CA LEU A 43 -2.09 8.13 5.55
C LEU A 43 -0.67 7.76 5.98
N ARG A 44 -0.30 6.50 5.78
CA ARG A 44 1.08 6.05 5.86
C ARG A 44 1.61 5.80 4.46
N PHE A 45 2.88 6.11 4.26
CA PHE A 45 3.58 5.79 3.01
C PHE A 45 4.90 5.08 3.32
N ALA A 46 5.36 4.30 2.36
CA ALA A 46 6.64 3.62 2.39
C ALA A 46 7.53 4.22 1.29
N ARG A 47 8.77 4.55 1.65
CA ARG A 47 9.79 4.98 0.69
C ARG A 47 11.04 4.13 0.79
N ASN A 48 11.64 3.84 -0.37
CA ASN A 48 12.96 3.21 -0.44
C ASN A 48 13.98 4.02 0.38
N ILE A 49 14.88 3.32 1.07
CA ILE A 49 16.06 3.94 1.65
C ILE A 49 17.12 3.95 0.54
N PRO A 50 17.70 5.12 0.20
CA PRO A 50 18.53 5.31 -1.00
C PRO A 50 19.86 4.52 -1.07
N TYR A 51 20.10 3.58 -0.15
CA TYR A 51 21.37 2.87 0.02
C TYR A 51 21.24 1.34 0.10
N GLY A 52 20.06 0.77 -0.19
CA GLY A 52 19.86 -0.68 -0.27
C GLY A 52 19.87 -1.18 -1.71
N THR A 53 20.50 -2.33 -1.97
CA THR A 53 20.33 -3.08 -3.24
C THR A 53 18.99 -3.82 -3.31
N ASP A 54 18.27 -3.84 -2.20
CA ASP A 54 17.06 -4.60 -2.00
C ASP A 54 15.84 -3.68 -2.11
N LYS A 55 14.86 -4.10 -2.90
CA LYS A 55 13.55 -3.45 -3.03
C LYS A 55 12.86 -3.37 -1.66
N CYS A 56 12.31 -2.22 -1.28
CA CYS A 56 11.48 -2.08 -0.08
C CYS A 56 10.40 -3.18 0.01
N LYS A 57 10.35 -3.82 1.18
CA LYS A 57 9.32 -4.79 1.53
C LYS A 57 8.49 -4.27 2.69
N PHE A 58 7.18 -4.35 2.53
CA PHE A 58 6.19 -3.99 3.54
C PHE A 58 5.10 -5.04 3.60
N TRP A 59 4.47 -5.17 4.77
CA TRP A 59 3.41 -6.13 5.04
C TRP A 59 2.14 -5.40 5.42
N ASN A 60 1.00 -5.94 5.01
CA ASN A 60 -0.30 -5.44 5.41
C ASN A 60 -0.42 -5.42 6.94
N TRP A 61 -1.00 -4.35 7.47
CA TRP A 61 -1.21 -4.19 8.90
C TRP A 61 -2.13 -5.29 9.44
N PRO A 62 -1.93 -5.74 10.69
CA PRO A 62 -2.83 -6.69 11.32
C PRO A 62 -4.27 -6.16 11.32
N GLY A 63 -5.25 -7.03 11.06
CA GLY A 63 -6.67 -6.64 11.02
C GLY A 63 -7.19 -6.24 9.64
N HIS A 64 -6.35 -6.26 8.60
CA HIS A 64 -6.82 -6.18 7.22
C HIS A 64 -7.66 -7.43 6.88
N ARG A 65 -8.76 -7.21 6.16
CA ARG A 65 -9.62 -8.28 5.64
C ARG A 65 -9.20 -8.62 4.22
N ALA A 66 -9.40 -9.87 3.82
CA ALA A 66 -9.33 -10.26 2.41
C ALA A 66 -10.22 -9.31 1.57
N ALA A 67 -9.75 -8.96 0.37
CA ALA A 67 -10.45 -8.06 -0.54
C ALA A 67 -11.91 -8.53 -0.73
N GLY A 68 -12.87 -7.60 -0.60
CA GLY A 68 -14.30 -7.87 -0.84
C GLY A 68 -15.22 -7.96 0.38
N GLN A 69 -14.74 -7.69 1.61
CA GLN A 69 -15.60 -7.66 2.81
C GLN A 69 -15.53 -6.33 3.57
N LEU A 70 -16.43 -5.40 3.25
CA LEU A 70 -16.66 -4.14 3.98
C LEU A 70 -17.75 -4.33 5.06
N THR A 71 -17.51 -5.05 6.17
CA THR A 71 -18.47 -5.10 7.30
C THR A 71 -17.79 -5.17 8.68
N ASN A 72 -18.51 -4.69 9.71
CA ASN A 72 -18.01 -4.16 11.00
C ASN A 72 -17.80 -5.18 12.14
N SER A 73 -16.84 -6.11 12.05
CA SER A 73 -16.52 -6.97 13.22
C SER A 73 -15.18 -7.71 13.09
N SER A 74 -14.05 -7.14 13.56
CA SER A 74 -12.74 -7.83 13.55
C SER A 74 -12.12 -7.93 14.97
N PRO A 75 -11.58 -9.10 15.36
CA PRO A 75 -10.87 -9.36 16.64
C PRO A 75 -9.36 -8.97 16.57
N PRO A 76 -8.60 -9.02 17.69
CA PRO A 76 -7.39 -8.22 17.90
C PRO A 76 -6.08 -8.76 17.30
N LEU A 77 -5.10 -7.84 17.34
CA LEU A 77 -3.81 -7.71 16.67
C LEU A 77 -2.79 -8.84 16.96
N ALA A 78 -2.24 -9.44 15.89
CA ALA A 78 -0.96 -10.15 15.92
C ALA A 78 -0.04 -9.57 14.83
N HIS A 79 1.14 -9.12 15.23
CA HIS A 79 2.16 -8.48 14.38
C HIS A 79 2.64 -9.43 13.29
N SER A 80 2.80 -8.98 12.05
CA SER A 80 3.62 -9.71 11.08
C SER A 80 4.19 -8.80 9.99
N GLY A 81 5.40 -8.29 10.25
CA GLY A 81 6.29 -7.67 9.25
C GLY A 81 6.65 -6.21 9.51
N ALA A 82 7.75 -5.96 10.22
CA ALA A 82 8.35 -4.62 10.28
C ALA A 82 9.01 -4.29 8.94
N PRO A 83 8.80 -3.09 8.34
CA PRO A 83 9.35 -2.73 7.03
C PRO A 83 10.82 -3.11 6.90
N GLU A 84 11.18 -3.76 5.79
CA GLU A 84 12.54 -4.18 5.50
C GLU A 84 13.06 -3.35 4.32
N ASN A 85 14.20 -2.70 4.53
CA ASN A 85 14.86 -1.82 3.54
C ASN A 85 14.02 -0.59 3.09
N CYS A 86 13.04 -0.18 3.90
CA CYS A 86 12.33 1.09 3.73
C CYS A 86 12.00 1.80 5.02
N LYS A 87 11.69 3.10 4.88
CA LYS A 87 11.06 3.89 5.93
C LYS A 87 9.56 3.95 5.70
N GLN A 88 8.79 3.68 6.75
CA GLN A 88 7.36 3.94 6.80
C GLN A 88 7.11 5.19 7.63
N GLU A 89 6.45 6.18 7.03
CA GLU A 89 6.22 7.48 7.65
C GLU A 89 4.77 7.89 7.49
N TYR A 90 4.31 8.79 8.37
CA TYR A 90 3.00 9.40 8.24
C TYR A 90 3.05 10.54 7.23
N LEU A 91 2.02 10.64 6.40
CA LEU A 91 1.77 11.79 5.54
C LEU A 91 0.54 12.52 6.05
N ALA A 92 0.75 13.75 6.53
CA ALA A 92 -0.31 14.59 7.05
C ALA A 92 -1.34 14.98 5.97
N ALA A 93 -2.55 15.32 6.41
CA ALA A 93 -3.55 15.93 5.54
C ALA A 93 -3.00 17.22 4.91
N GLY A 94 -3.31 17.44 3.63
CA GLY A 94 -2.84 18.59 2.85
C GLY A 94 -1.36 18.56 2.46
N SER A 95 -0.68 17.41 2.57
CA SER A 95 0.76 17.29 2.28
C SER A 95 1.09 16.29 1.18
N SER A 96 2.33 16.28 0.71
CA SER A 96 2.81 15.42 -0.38
C SER A 96 4.22 14.90 -0.12
N MET A 97 4.56 13.75 -0.70
CA MET A 97 5.90 13.16 -0.64
C MET A 97 6.29 12.51 -1.97
N GLY A 98 7.59 12.50 -2.26
CA GLY A 98 8.16 11.87 -3.45
C GLY A 98 8.10 12.74 -4.71
N GLY A 99 8.26 12.12 -5.87
CA GLY A 99 8.27 12.80 -7.18
C GLY A 99 9.62 13.38 -7.61
N ASN A 100 10.66 13.27 -6.79
CA ASN A 100 12.02 13.73 -7.10
C ASN A 100 13.05 12.79 -6.51
N TYR A 101 14.16 12.54 -7.22
CA TYR A 101 15.29 11.80 -6.69
C TYR A 101 15.87 12.51 -5.45
N PRO A 102 16.26 11.79 -4.38
CA PRO A 102 16.28 10.33 -4.22
C PRO A 102 15.04 9.75 -3.53
N VAL A 103 13.95 10.52 -3.43
CA VAL A 103 12.76 10.11 -2.66
C VAL A 103 11.75 9.45 -3.59
N ASP A 104 11.75 8.13 -3.57
CA ASP A 104 10.74 7.30 -4.22
C ASP A 104 9.71 6.82 -3.22
N VAL A 105 8.42 7.04 -3.50
CA VAL A 105 7.34 6.48 -2.69
C VAL A 105 6.78 5.27 -3.42
N ASP A 106 6.91 4.10 -2.81
CA ASP A 106 6.55 2.82 -3.42
C ASP A 106 5.13 2.39 -3.13
N ALA A 107 4.63 2.77 -1.95
CA ALA A 107 3.35 2.30 -1.47
C ALA A 107 2.75 3.22 -0.41
N PHE A 108 1.46 3.07 -0.19
CA PHE A 108 0.72 3.78 0.84
C PHE A 108 -0.40 2.93 1.43
N CYS A 109 -0.91 3.34 2.58
CA CYS A 109 -2.15 2.80 3.14
C CYS A 109 -2.83 3.83 4.05
N TYR A 110 -4.14 3.68 4.21
CA TYR A 110 -4.84 4.20 5.38
C TYR A 110 -4.85 3.11 6.46
N ALA A 111 -4.30 3.40 7.63
CA ALA A 111 -4.21 2.40 8.70
C ALA A 111 -5.54 2.20 9.45
N ASP A 112 -6.38 3.25 9.52
CA ASP A 112 -7.57 3.32 10.36
C ASP A 112 -8.90 3.23 9.59
N VAL A 113 -8.88 3.47 8.27
CA VAL A 113 -10.09 3.58 7.45
C VAL A 113 -9.93 2.84 6.12
N ASP A 114 -11.02 2.20 5.68
CA ASP A 114 -11.08 1.59 4.35
C ASP A 114 -11.07 2.71 3.29
N TYR A 115 -10.60 2.42 2.08
CA TYR A 115 -10.45 3.42 1.02
C TYR A 115 -10.69 2.83 -0.36
N ILE A 116 -10.76 3.67 -1.38
CA ILE A 116 -10.85 3.25 -2.78
C ILE A 116 -9.54 3.62 -3.46
N TYR A 117 -8.95 2.72 -4.23
CA TYR A 117 -7.79 3.00 -5.09
C TYR A 117 -8.11 2.59 -6.54
N ASP A 118 -8.07 3.55 -7.46
CA ASP A 118 -8.39 3.32 -8.88
C ASP A 118 -9.70 2.54 -9.09
N ASN A 119 -10.77 3.00 -8.41
CA ASN A 119 -12.10 2.38 -8.37
C ASN A 119 -12.19 0.99 -7.70
N ASN A 120 -11.10 0.49 -7.11
CA ASN A 120 -11.08 -0.77 -6.37
C ASN A 120 -11.18 -0.51 -4.86
N PRO A 121 -12.08 -1.17 -4.13
CA PRO A 121 -12.13 -1.05 -2.67
C PRO A 121 -10.89 -1.71 -2.04
N VAL A 122 -10.26 -1.01 -1.11
CA VAL A 122 -9.10 -1.46 -0.36
C VAL A 122 -9.39 -1.36 1.14
N THR A 123 -9.20 -2.46 1.84
CA THR A 123 -9.40 -2.50 3.30
C THR A 123 -8.33 -1.69 4.01
N ARG A 124 -8.69 -1.06 5.13
CA ARG A 124 -7.74 -0.40 6.02
C ARG A 124 -6.56 -1.33 6.34
N GLY A 125 -5.38 -0.74 6.46
CA GLY A 125 -4.16 -1.46 6.76
C GLY A 125 -3.55 -2.23 5.59
N VAL A 126 -4.25 -2.40 4.46
CA VAL A 126 -3.67 -2.99 3.25
C VAL A 126 -2.80 -1.95 2.55
N TRP A 127 -1.55 -2.33 2.29
CA TRP A 127 -0.63 -1.51 1.51
C TRP A 127 -0.98 -1.60 0.03
N THR A 128 -1.20 -0.44 -0.58
CA THR A 128 -1.35 -0.28 -2.02
C THR A 128 -0.01 0.15 -2.59
N LYS A 129 0.56 -0.70 -3.45
CA LYS A 129 1.78 -0.40 -4.20
C LYS A 129 1.43 0.32 -5.51
N PHE A 130 2.28 1.25 -5.93
CA PHE A 130 2.22 1.89 -7.24
C PHE A 130 3.62 1.97 -7.88
N SER A 131 3.68 2.33 -9.17
CA SER A 131 4.96 2.43 -9.91
C SER A 131 5.70 3.73 -9.59
N SER A 132 7.02 3.71 -9.68
CA SER A 132 7.86 4.91 -9.53
C SER A 132 7.62 5.98 -10.61
N ASN A 133 6.90 5.65 -11.68
CA ASN A 133 6.48 6.61 -12.70
C ASN A 133 5.13 7.27 -12.39
N VAL A 134 4.49 6.97 -11.27
CA VAL A 134 3.10 7.37 -11.01
C VAL A 134 3.01 8.41 -9.90
N LYS A 135 2.08 9.35 -10.07
CA LYS A 135 1.57 10.19 -8.98
C LYS A 135 0.23 9.65 -8.49
N VAL A 136 0.15 9.34 -7.20
CA VAL A 136 -1.10 9.01 -6.51
C VAL A 136 -1.64 10.25 -5.82
N THR A 137 -2.91 10.57 -6.04
CA THR A 137 -3.61 11.66 -5.33
C THR A 137 -4.76 11.08 -4.52
N CYS A 138 -4.66 11.14 -3.21
CA CYS A 138 -5.69 10.74 -2.27
C CYS A 138 -6.54 11.94 -1.86
N ARG A 139 -7.86 11.80 -1.90
CA ARG A 139 -8.83 12.85 -1.55
C ARG A 139 -9.78 12.34 -0.48
N GLY A 140 -10.26 13.27 0.33
CA GLY A 140 -11.38 12.98 1.22
C GLY A 140 -12.63 12.85 0.37
N GLY A 141 -13.42 11.81 0.59
CA GLY A 141 -14.79 11.86 0.14
C GLY A 141 -15.49 13.08 0.79
N GLN A 142 -16.36 13.78 0.06
CA GLN A 142 -17.13 14.88 0.66
C GLN A 142 -18.01 14.38 1.83
N GLY A 143 -18.07 15.14 2.92
CA GLY A 143 -19.07 14.95 3.97
C GLY A 143 -19.00 13.63 4.75
N GLY A 144 -17.81 13.05 4.97
CA GLY A 144 -17.64 11.80 5.73
C GLY A 144 -17.63 10.53 4.87
N SER A 145 -17.55 10.67 3.54
CA SER A 145 -17.41 9.51 2.64
C SER A 145 -15.99 8.94 2.64
N ILE A 146 -15.93 7.65 2.26
CA ILE A 146 -14.71 6.83 2.20
C ILE A 146 -13.63 7.55 1.39
N PRO A 147 -12.39 7.71 1.90
CA PRO A 147 -11.29 8.29 1.13
C PRO A 147 -11.07 7.54 -0.18
N TYR A 148 -10.71 8.25 -1.23
CA TYR A 148 -10.39 7.65 -2.53
C TYR A 148 -9.06 8.19 -3.05
N CYS A 149 -8.31 7.32 -3.71
CA CYS A 149 -7.00 7.61 -4.28
C CYS A 149 -7.02 7.22 -5.76
N VAL A 150 -6.41 8.07 -6.58
CA VAL A 150 -6.31 7.88 -8.03
C VAL A 150 -4.86 7.99 -8.46
N SER A 151 -4.45 7.09 -9.33
CA SER A 151 -3.11 7.07 -9.91
C SER A 151 -3.11 7.69 -11.32
N PHE A 152 -2.08 8.47 -11.62
CA PHE A 152 -1.87 9.03 -12.96
C PHE A 152 -0.39 8.95 -13.34
N GLU A 153 -0.12 8.61 -14.59
CA GLU A 153 1.19 8.80 -15.19
C GLU A 153 1.36 10.30 -15.55
N PRO A 154 2.43 10.97 -15.09
CA PRO A 154 2.69 12.39 -15.32
C PRO A 154 3.37 12.68 -16.67
#